data_AF-A0A8M8UM40-F1
#
_entry.id   AF-A0A8M8UM40-F1
#
_cell.length_a   1.000
_cell.length_b   1.000
_cell.length_c   1.000
_cell.angle_alpha   90.00
_cell.angle_beta   90.00
_cell.angle_gamma   90.00
#
_symmetry.space_group_name_H-M   'P 1'
#
loop_
_entity.id
_entity.type
_entity.pdbx_description
1 polymer ?
#
loop_
_entity_poly.entity_id
_entity_poly.type
_entity_poly.pdbx_seq_one_letter_code
_entity_poly.pdbx_strand_id
1 'polypeptide(L)'
;MDYSLAALKLLCVQLKSAVQTPSQNSFTLGGILFQRAWLQGILVSAPCSTDSGGNGQFLLDDGTGVIELILSGDFRSRRWEAGRSISFL
;
A
#
# COMPACT_ATOMS: atom_id res chain seq x y z
N MET A 1 -9.10 -10.98 -8.07
CA MET A 1 -7.66 -11.21 -7.83
C MET A 1 -7.35 -12.67 -8.10
N ASP A 2 -6.23 -12.96 -8.73
CA ASP A 2 -5.71 -14.30 -8.93
C ASP A 2 -4.83 -14.72 -7.75
N TYR A 3 -5.29 -15.70 -6.98
CA TYR A 3 -4.59 -16.19 -5.79
C TYR A 3 -3.49 -17.20 -6.11
N SER A 4 -3.38 -17.65 -7.38
CA SER A 4 -2.25 -18.47 -7.82
C SER A 4 -0.96 -17.65 -7.97
N LEU A 5 -1.07 -16.33 -8.15
CA LEU A 5 0.07 -15.42 -8.26
C LEU A 5 0.65 -15.06 -6.89
N ALA A 6 1.93 -14.70 -6.88
CA ALA A 6 2.67 -14.40 -5.66
C ALA A 6 2.10 -13.19 -4.91
N ALA A 7 2.29 -13.21 -3.59
CA ALA A 7 2.14 -12.08 -2.69
C ALA A 7 3.53 -11.72 -2.13
N LEU A 8 4.13 -10.65 -2.62
CA LEU A 8 5.53 -10.33 -2.32
C LEU A 8 5.64 -9.36 -1.15
N LYS A 9 6.50 -9.65 -0.18
CA LYS A 9 6.92 -8.64 0.80
C LYS A 9 7.94 -7.72 0.13
N LEU A 10 7.62 -6.43 0.05
CA LEU A 10 8.39 -5.44 -0.70
C LEU A 10 8.58 -4.16 0.09
N LEU A 11 9.68 -3.48 -0.23
CA LEU A 11 9.91 -2.09 0.12
C LEU A 11 9.36 -1.16 -0.96
N CYS A 12 9.05 0.09 -0.62
CA CYS A 12 8.54 1.11 -1.53
C CYS A 12 9.49 1.34 -2.70
N VAL A 13 10.80 1.33 -2.46
CA VAL A 13 11.82 1.44 -3.52
C VAL A 13 11.77 0.26 -4.51
N GLN A 14 11.45 -0.94 -4.04
CA GLN A 14 11.30 -2.12 -4.87
C GLN A 14 9.98 -2.09 -5.65
N LEU A 15 8.90 -1.65 -5.01
CA LEU A 15 7.60 -1.49 -5.65
C LEU A 15 7.66 -0.47 -6.80
N LYS A 16 8.40 0.63 -6.64
CA LYS A 16 8.65 1.62 -7.70
C LYS A 16 9.42 1.06 -8.90
N SER A 17 10.16 -0.03 -8.70
CA SER A 17 10.91 -0.72 -9.76
C SER A 17 10.09 -1.83 -10.42
N ALA A 18 8.87 -2.10 -9.94
CA ALA A 18 8.01 -3.12 -10.52
C ALA A 18 7.37 -2.62 -11.83
N VAL A 19 7.26 -3.52 -12.80
CA VAL A 19 6.73 -3.21 -14.13
C VAL A 19 5.34 -3.83 -14.27
N GLN A 20 4.34 -3.02 -14.62
CA GLN A 20 3.00 -3.51 -14.90
C GLN A 20 3.00 -4.35 -16.18
N THR A 21 2.34 -5.51 -16.16
CA THR A 21 2.14 -6.29 -17.37
C THR A 21 0.91 -5.76 -18.14
N PRO A 22 0.98 -5.58 -19.48
CA PRO A 22 -0.14 -5.03 -20.25
C PRO A 22 -1.32 -6.01 -20.41
N SER A 23 -1.05 -7.31 -20.36
CA SER A 23 -2.03 -8.37 -20.68
C SER A 23 -2.84 -8.83 -19.47
N GLN A 24 -2.33 -8.60 -18.26
CA GLN A 24 -2.93 -9.05 -17.02
C GLN A 24 -2.80 -7.94 -15.98
N ASN A 25 -3.80 -7.76 -15.13
CA ASN A 25 -3.76 -6.79 -14.03
C ASN A 25 -2.77 -7.25 -12.95
N SER A 26 -1.48 -7.31 -13.27
CA SER A 26 -0.39 -7.87 -12.47
C SER A 26 0.93 -7.13 -12.76
N PHE A 27 1.89 -7.29 -11.87
CA PHE A 27 3.19 -6.64 -11.89
C PHE A 27 4.30 -7.68 -11.91
N THR A 28 5.46 -7.31 -12.44
CA THR A 28 6.68 -8.11 -12.42
C THR A 28 7.78 -7.39 -11.68
N LEU A 29 8.54 -8.11 -10.87
CA LEU A 29 9.77 -7.63 -10.26
C LEU A 29 10.76 -8.79 -10.17
N GLY A 30 11.95 -8.63 -10.77
CA GLY A 30 12.98 -9.69 -10.77
C GLY A 30 12.51 -11.01 -11.39
N GLY A 31 11.61 -10.95 -12.38
CA GLY A 31 11.04 -12.14 -13.03
C GLY A 31 9.87 -12.79 -12.28
N ILE A 32 9.49 -12.28 -11.10
CA ILE A 32 8.35 -12.80 -10.34
C ILE A 32 7.09 -12.03 -10.70
N LEU A 33 6.04 -12.75 -11.10
CA LEU A 33 4.71 -12.21 -11.37
C LEU A 33 3.88 -12.15 -10.08
N PHE A 34 3.32 -10.99 -9.75
CA PHE A 34 2.54 -10.78 -8.52
C PHE A 34 1.37 -9.81 -8.73
N GLN A 35 0.38 -9.91 -7.86
CA GLN A 35 -0.77 -8.97 -7.79
C GLN A 35 -0.96 -8.36 -6.42
N ARG A 36 -0.32 -8.94 -5.39
CA ARG A 36 -0.43 -8.53 -3.99
C ARG A 36 0.96 -8.19 -3.47
N ALA A 37 1.03 -7.15 -2.66
CA ALA A 37 2.27 -6.68 -2.08
C ALA A 37 2.09 -6.46 -0.59
N TRP A 38 2.92 -7.13 0.21
CA TRP A 38 3.00 -6.84 1.63
C TRP A 38 3.98 -5.70 1.86
N LEU A 39 3.47 -4.56 2.32
CA LEU A 39 4.28 -3.42 2.78
C LEU A 39 4.14 -3.22 4.29
N GLN A 40 5.23 -2.81 4.93
CA GLN A 40 5.28 -2.51 6.35
C GLN A 40 5.98 -1.17 6.53
N GLY A 41 5.40 -0.29 7.34
CA GLY A 41 5.96 1.04 7.57
C GLY A 41 5.22 1.82 8.65
N ILE A 42 5.56 3.09 8.77
CA ILE A 42 4.92 4.05 9.67
C ILE A 42 3.88 4.83 8.88
N LEU A 43 2.67 4.93 9.42
CA LEU A 43 1.66 5.81 8.87
C LEU A 43 2.07 7.26 9.16
N VAL A 44 2.45 8.03 8.15
CA VAL A 44 2.88 9.43 8.32
C VAL A 44 1.71 10.41 8.18
N SER A 45 0.65 10.00 7.49
CA SER A 45 -0.61 10.74 7.39
C SER A 45 -1.79 9.80 7.43
N ALA A 46 -2.83 10.20 8.15
CA ALA A 46 -4.13 9.54 8.19
C ALA A 46 -5.23 10.61 8.21
N PRO A 47 -6.30 10.49 7.40
CA PRO A 47 -7.45 11.38 7.51
C PRO A 47 -8.08 11.32 8.91
N CYS A 48 -8.21 12.48 9.56
CA CYS A 48 -8.94 12.61 10.82
C CYS A 48 -10.45 12.55 10.56
N SER A 49 -11.16 11.73 11.33
CA SER A 49 -12.61 11.51 11.20
C SER A 49 -13.48 12.73 11.55
N THR A 50 -12.89 13.85 11.98
CA THR A 50 -13.58 15.10 12.33
C THR A 50 -13.67 16.09 11.17
N ASP A 51 -12.95 15.85 10.08
CA ASP A 51 -12.75 16.87 9.06
C ASP A 51 -13.76 16.62 7.94
N SER A 52 -14.95 17.22 8.05
CA SER A 52 -16.05 17.14 7.06
C SER A 52 -15.73 17.72 5.68
N GLY A 53 -14.45 17.90 5.34
CA GLY A 53 -13.97 18.34 4.03
C GLY A 53 -12.53 17.91 3.69
N GLY A 54 -11.91 17.03 4.50
CA GLY A 54 -10.53 16.63 4.31
C GLY A 54 -10.39 15.36 3.47
N ASN A 55 -10.01 15.50 2.20
CA ASN A 55 -9.43 14.43 1.37
C ASN A 55 -8.07 13.96 1.93
N GLY A 56 -8.01 13.56 3.20
CA GLY A 56 -6.76 13.12 3.81
C GLY A 56 -6.30 11.81 3.18
N GLN A 57 -5.06 11.81 2.68
CA GLN A 57 -4.43 10.64 2.10
C GLN A 57 -3.78 9.80 3.20
N PHE A 58 -3.92 8.48 3.12
CA PHE A 58 -3.13 7.57 3.93
C PHE A 58 -1.74 7.49 3.32
N LEU A 59 -0.73 7.99 4.03
CA LEU A 59 0.65 7.95 3.56
C LEU A 59 1.45 6.99 4.44
N LEU A 60 2.15 6.06 3.80
CA LEU A 60 3.01 5.08 4.45
C LEU A 60 4.46 5.35 4.10
N ASP A 61 5.31 5.45 5.11
CA ASP A 61 6.77 5.51 4.95
C ASP A 61 7.40 4.22 5.53
N ASP A 62 8.15 3.50 4.71
CA ASP A 62 8.88 2.29 5.14
C ASP A 62 10.39 2.51 5.33
N GLY A 63 10.85 3.76 5.28
CA GLY A 63 12.26 4.16 5.35
C GLY A 63 12.97 4.14 4.00
N THR A 64 12.33 3.66 2.94
CA THR A 64 12.86 3.66 1.56
C THR A 64 12.06 4.55 0.61
N GLY A 65 10.91 5.05 1.09
CA GLY A 65 10.09 6.02 0.39
C GLY A 65 8.69 6.09 0.98
N VAL A 66 7.92 7.06 0.48
CA VAL A 66 6.52 7.26 0.86
C VAL A 66 5.60 6.81 -0.28
N ILE A 67 4.53 6.11 0.05
CA ILE A 67 3.45 5.74 -0.88
C ILE A 67 2.08 6.17 -0.34
N GLU A 68 1.16 6.44 -1.25
CA GLU A 68 -0.26 6.66 -0.94
C GLU A 68 -0.99 5.31 -0.89
N LEU A 69 -1.75 5.09 0.18
CA LEU A 69 -2.61 3.93 0.35
C LEU A 69 -4.07 4.34 0.12
N ILE A 70 -4.76 3.58 -0.74
CA ILE A 70 -6.20 3.69 -0.90
C ILE A 70 -6.83 2.51 -0.17
N LEU A 71 -7.32 2.75 1.04
CA LEU A 71 -8.04 1.74 1.80
C LEU A 71 -9.44 1.54 1.20
N SER A 72 -10.04 0.37 1.38
CA SER A 72 -11.42 0.06 0.96
C SER A 72 -12.17 -0.66 2.08
N GLY A 73 -13.50 -0.63 2.04
CA GLY A 73 -14.37 -1.28 3.03
C GLY A 73 -14.15 -0.80 4.47
N ASP A 74 -14.24 -1.73 5.41
CA ASP A 74 -14.16 -1.49 6.87
C ASP A 74 -12.80 -0.93 7.33
N PHE A 75 -11.76 -0.99 6.49
CA PHE A 75 -10.48 -0.40 6.84
C PHE A 75 -10.54 1.13 6.82
N ARG A 76 -11.46 1.76 6.08
CA ARG A 76 -11.63 3.23 6.09
C ARG A 76 -12.26 3.74 7.39
N SER A 77 -13.15 2.95 8.01
CA SER A 77 -13.87 3.35 9.22
C SER A 77 -13.06 3.12 10.50
N ARG A 78 -11.92 2.44 10.41
CA ARG A 78 -11.00 2.28 11.53
C ARG A 78 -10.33 3.60 11.87
N ARG A 79 -10.12 3.83 13.17
CA ARG A 79 -9.30 4.93 13.65
C ARG A 79 -7.83 4.63 13.38
N TRP A 80 -7.27 5.36 12.43
CA TRP A 80 -5.84 5.34 12.13
C TRP A 80 -5.19 6.58 12.73
N GLU A 81 -3.98 6.41 13.24
CA GLU A 81 -3.21 7.47 13.88
C GLU A 81 -1.84 7.54 13.22
N ALA A 82 -1.42 8.76 12.88
CA ALA A 82 -0.08 9.00 12.39
C ALA A 82 0.95 8.60 13.44
N GLY A 83 2.12 8.11 13.01
CA GLY A 83 3.16 7.53 13.86
C GLY A 83 2.98 6.05 14.16
N ARG A 84 1.85 5.43 13.80
CA ARG A 84 1.62 4.00 14.03
C ARG A 84 2.38 3.12 13.03
N SER A 85 3.08 2.11 13.53
CA SER A 85 3.62 1.03 12.71
C SER A 85 2.49 0.11 12.25
N ILE A 86 2.42 -0.13 10.94
CA ILE A 86 1.35 -0.86 10.26
C ILE A 86 1.93 -1.82 9.22
N SER A 87 1.14 -2.82 8.86
CA SER A 87 1.45 -3.81 7.82
C SER A 87 0.19 -4.08 7.00
N PHE A 88 0.30 -4.01 5.68
CA PHE A 88 -0.79 -4.21 4.72
C PHE A 88 -0.37 -5.24 3.67
N LEU A 89 -1.36 -5.95 3.11
CA LEU A 89 -1.23 -6.90 2.00
C LEU A 89 -2.17 -6.51 0.86
#